data_AF-X1GDE9-F1
#
_entry.id   AF-X1GDE9-F1
#
_cell.length_a   1.000
_cell.length_b   1.000
_cell.length_c   1.000
_cell.angle_alpha   90.00
_cell.angle_beta   90.00
_cell.angle_gamma   90.00
#
_symmetry.space_group_name_H-M   'P 1'
#
loop_
_entity.id
_entity.type
_entity.pdbx_description
1 polymer ?
#
loop_
_entity_poly.entity_id
_entity_poly.type
_entity_poly.pdbx_seq_one_letter_code
_entity_poly.pdbx_strand_id
1 'polypeptide(L)' 'MRIVAGKNKGNILKSPKDLSVRPTSEKVREALFDILGTFVRESCFLDLFAGTGAVGIEALS' A
#
# COMPACT_ATOMS: atom_id res chain seq x y z
N MET A 1 0.19 10.77 -1.39
CA MET A 1 0.67 9.37 -1.37
C MET A 1 0.48 8.78 -2.75
N ARG A 2 1.34 7.87 -3.20
CA ARG A 2 1.17 7.17 -4.50
C ARG A 2 1.47 5.67 -4.36
N ILE A 3 1.02 4.89 -5.32
CA ILE A 3 1.41 3.48 -5.46
C ILE A 3 2.89 3.43 -5.87
N VAL A 4 3.68 2.60 -5.19
CA VAL A 4 5.16 2.53 -5.29
C VAL A 4 5.61 1.54 -6.37
N ALA A 5 4.91 0.42 -6.51
CA ALA A 5 5.25 -0.72 -7.36
C ALA A 5 4.00 -1.30 -8.06
N GLY A 6 4.17 -2.45 -8.74
CA GLY A 6 3.07 -3.12 -9.44
C GLY A 6 2.64 -2.43 -10.74
N LYS A 7 1.54 -2.91 -11.32
CA LYS A 7 0.92 -2.41 -12.56
C LYS A 7 0.41 -0.99 -12.39
N ASN A 8 -0.01 -0.61 -11.19
CA ASN A 8 -0.60 0.69 -10.91
C ASN A 8 0.41 1.71 -10.35
N LYS A 9 1.71 1.42 -10.45
CA LYS A 9 2.81 2.30 -10.01
C LYS A 9 2.62 3.73 -10.48
N GLY A 10 2.82 4.69 -9.56
CA GLY A 10 2.73 6.12 -9.84
C GLY A 10 1.34 6.72 -9.68
N ASN A 11 0.27 5.90 -9.60
CA ASN A 11 -1.07 6.41 -9.37
C ASN A 11 -1.19 7.09 -8.00
N ILE A 12 -1.80 8.27 -7.98
CA ILE A 12 -1.98 9.07 -6.77
C ILE A 12 -3.13 8.49 -5.95
N LEU A 13 -2.87 8.20 -4.68
CA LEU A 13 -3.89 7.82 -3.71
C LEU A 13 -4.42 9.07 -3.01
N LYS A 14 -5.75 9.21 -2.99
CA LYS A 14 -6.42 10.23 -2.21
C LYS A 14 -6.34 9.88 -0.73
N SER A 15 -5.94 10.84 0.09
CA SER A 15 -5.94 10.72 1.54
C SER A 15 -6.72 11.90 2.14
N PRO A 16 -7.24 11.76 3.36
CA PRO A 16 -7.71 12.91 4.13
C PRO A 16 -6.65 14.03 4.14
N LYS A 17 -7.11 15.28 4.13
CA LYS A 17 -6.24 16.46 4.15
C LYS A 17 -5.77 16.82 5.57
N ASP A 18 -6.38 16.21 6.58
CA ASP A 18 -6.06 16.40 7.98
C ASP A 18 -5.12 15.31 8.51
N LEU A 19 -4.69 15.46 9.76
CA LEU A 19 -3.79 14.51 10.44
C LEU A 19 -4.55 13.36 11.13
N SER A 20 -5.82 13.15 10.77
CA SER A 20 -6.67 12.11 11.36
C SER A 20 -6.13 10.70 11.09
N VAL A 21 -5.35 10.53 10.01
CA VAL A 21 -4.74 9.26 9.62
C VAL A 21 -3.23 9.44 9.48
N ARG A 22 -2.47 8.65 10.22
CA ARG A 22 -1.01 8.56 10.04
C ARG A 22 -0.71 7.80 8.74
N PRO A 23 -0.08 8.43 7.73
CA PRO A 23 0.24 7.73 6.49
C PRO A 23 1.41 6.75 6.71
N THR A 24 1.31 5.56 6.12
CA THR A 24 2.46 4.67 5.97
C THR A 24 3.42 5.23 4.92
N SER A 25 4.69 5.39 5.27
CA SER A 25 5.68 5.95 4.34
C SER A 25 5.94 5.02 3.15
N GLU A 26 6.37 5.60 2.03
CA GLU A 26 6.71 4.82 0.83
C GLU A 26 7.79 3.78 1.12
N LYS A 27 8.84 4.15 1.87
CA LYS A 27 9.93 3.24 2.26
C LYS A 27 9.46 2.05 3.09
N VAL A 28 8.50 2.25 3.99
CA VAL A 28 7.96 1.15 4.82
C VAL A 28 7.15 0.18 3.96
N ARG A 29 6.36 0.70 3.01
CA ARG A 29 5.61 -0.16 2.09
C ARG A 29 6.53 -0.92 1.14
N GLU A 30 7.54 -0.26 0.59
CA GLU A 30 8.57 -0.90 -0.25
C GLU A 30 9.23 -2.06 0.51
N ALA A 31 9.75 -1.81 1.71
CA ALA A 31 10.36 -2.85 2.54
C ALA A 31 9.40 -4.00 2.86
N LEU A 32 8.12 -3.71 3.12
CA LEU A 32 7.11 -4.75 3.37
C LEU A 32 6.94 -5.66 2.14
N PHE A 33 6.78 -5.10 0.94
CA PHE A 33 6.59 -5.89 -0.27
C PHE A 33 7.87 -6.57 -0.75
N ASP A 34 9.05 -6.03 -0.44
CA ASP A 34 10.32 -6.72 -0.65
C ASP A 34 10.45 -7.96 0.25
N ILE A 35 10.02 -7.86 1.52
CA ILE A 35 10.01 -8.99 2.46
C ILE A 35 8.99 -10.05 2.04
N LEU A 36 7.77 -9.64 1.67
CA LEU A 36 6.72 -10.59 1.27
C LEU A 36 6.97 -11.19 -0.11
N GLY A 37 7.60 -10.44 -1.03
CA GLY A 37 8.00 -10.90 -2.35
C GLY A 37 6.89 -11.62 -3.11
N THR A 38 7.16 -12.85 -3.52
CA THR A 38 6.23 -13.66 -4.33
C THR A 38 5.02 -14.18 -3.56
N PHE A 39 5.03 -14.19 -2.23
CA PHE A 39 3.90 -14.67 -1.42
C PHE A 39 2.64 -13.82 -1.59
N VAL A 40 2.77 -12.58 -2.06
CA VAL A 40 1.61 -11.71 -2.31
C VAL A 40 0.86 -12.09 -3.60
N ARG A 41 1.56 -12.66 -4.59
CA ARG A 41 0.95 -12.95 -5.89
C ARG A 41 -0.11 -14.04 -5.76
N GLU A 42 -1.28 -13.79 -6.36
CA GLU A 42 -2.42 -14.71 -6.35
C GLU A 42 -2.87 -15.12 -4.93
N SER A 43 -2.53 -14.31 -3.92
CA SER A 43 -2.90 -14.54 -2.53
C SER A 43 -4.16 -13.77 -2.14
N CYS A 44 -4.82 -14.22 -1.07
CA CYS A 44 -5.79 -13.41 -0.37
C CYS A 44 -5.07 -12.51 0.63
N PHE A 45 -5.10 -11.19 0.41
CA PHE A 45 -4.48 -10.20 1.29
C PHE A 45 -5.53 -9.49 2.15
N LEU A 46 -5.38 -9.52 3.47
CA LEU A 46 -6.29 -8.88 4.42
C LEU A 46 -5.59 -7.72 5.15
N ASP A 47 -6.14 -6.52 5.00
CA ASP A 47 -5.70 -5.31 5.68
C ASP A 47 -6.77 -4.87 6.71
N LEU A 48 -6.62 -5.33 7.95
CA LEU A 48 -7.61 -5.14 9.03
C LEU A 48 -7.78 -3.66 9.44
N PHE A 49 -6.75 -2.85 9.26
CA PHE A 49 -6.74 -1.43 9.64
C PHE A 49 -6.27 -0.58 8.48
N ALA A 50 -6.96 -0.75 7.34
CA ALA A 50 -6.52 -0.21 6.07
C ALA A 50 -6.31 1.31 6.04
N GLY A 51 -7.01 2.07 6.89
CA GLY A 51 -6.90 3.54 6.92
C GLY A 51 -7.21 4.12 5.54
N THR A 52 -6.20 4.72 4.89
CA THR A 52 -6.33 5.23 3.50
C THR A 52 -6.32 4.12 2.42
N GLY A 53 -6.19 2.84 2.80
CA GLY A 53 -6.10 1.70 1.90
C GLY A 53 -4.75 1.53 1.22
N ALA A 54 -3.71 2.26 1.66
CA ALA A 54 -2.45 2.37 0.93
C ALA A 54 -1.67 1.06 0.79
N VAL A 55 -1.78 0.17 1.77
CA VAL A 55 -1.10 -1.13 1.78
C VAL A 55 -1.92 -2.14 0.99
N GLY A 56 -3.22 -2.27 1.29
CA GLY A 56 -4.11 -3.15 0.52
C GLY A 56 -4.16 -2.83 -0.99
N ILE A 57 -4.21 -1.54 -1.37
CA ILE A 57 -4.20 -1.14 -2.79
C ILE A 57 -2.87 -1.47 -3.46
N GLU A 58 -1.75 -1.35 -2.74
CA GLU A 58 -0.43 -1.74 -3.25
C GLU A 58 -0.33 -3.27 -3.42
N ALA A 59 -0.90 -4.04 -2.49
CA ALA A 59 -0.97 -5.50 -2.59
C ALA A 59 -1.79 -5.99 -3.79
N LEU A 60 -2.81 -5.22 -4.20
CA LEU A 60 -3.63 -5.51 -5.37
C LEU A 60 -2.99 -5.06 -6.70
N SER A 61 -1.95 -4.23 -6.67
CA SER A 61 -1.40 -3.54 -7.85
C SER A 61 -0.46 -4.38 -8.71
#